data_AF-A0A2V8KTC9-F1
#
_entry.id   AF-A0A2V8KTC9-F1
#
_cell.length_a   1.000
_cell.length_b   1.000
_cell.length_c   1.000
_cell.angle_alpha   90.00
_cell.angle_beta   90.00
_cell.angle_gamma   90.00
#
_symmetry.space_group_name_H-M   'P 1'
#
loop_
_entity.id
_entity.type
_entity.pdbx_description
1 polymer ?
#
loop_
_entity_poly.entity_id
_entity_poly.type
_entity_poly.pdbx_seq_one_letter_code
_entity_poly.pdbx_strand_id
1 'polypeptide(L)' 'MSIVIPDEILQSTRLTAAEIIQELALALFQRDKLTLGQASRLAGMSQWQFQQLLGSRNIP' A
#
# COMPACT_ATOMS: atom_id res chain seq x y z
N MET A 1 -5.80 -15.41 -9.27
CA MET A 1 -4.69 -14.90 -10.12
C MET A 1 -3.74 -14.14 -9.20
N SER A 2 -2.44 -14.42 -9.24
CA SER A 2 -1.43 -13.76 -8.42
C SER A 2 -0.53 -12.86 -9.28
N ILE A 3 -0.10 -11.74 -8.69
CA ILE A 3 0.97 -10.89 -9.23
C ILE A 3 2.21 -11.18 -8.39
N VAL A 4 3.34 -11.45 -9.05
CA VAL A 4 4.61 -11.75 -8.38
C VAL A 4 5.59 -10.62 -8.65
N ILE A 5 6.22 -10.11 -7.60
CA ILE A 5 7.31 -9.13 -7.70
C ILE A 5 8.62 -9.92 -7.56
N PRO A 6 9.54 -9.84 -8.55
CA PRO A 6 10.84 -10.48 -8.44
C PRO A 6 11.67 -9.94 -7.27
N ASP A 7 12.42 -10.82 -6.60
CA ASP A 7 13.23 -10.46 -5.42
C ASP A 7 14.25 -9.37 -5.73
N GLU A 8 14.82 -9.34 -6.93
CA GLU A 8 15.77 -8.31 -7.38
C GLU A 8 15.16 -6.89 -7.34
N ILE A 9 13.87 -6.78 -7.68
CA ILE A 9 13.15 -5.50 -7.62
C ILE A 9 12.92 -5.12 -6.17
N LEU A 10 12.50 -6.08 -5.34
CA LEU A 10 12.30 -5.90 -3.91
C LEU A 10 13.59 -5.41 -3.23
N GLN A 11 14.71 -6.08 -3.48
CA GLN A 11 16.03 -5.72 -2.94
C GLN A 11 16.48 -4.32 -3.38
N SER A 12 16.17 -3.92 -4.61
CA SER A 12 16.53 -2.60 -5.15
C SER A 12 15.83 -1.45 -4.42
N THR A 13 14.62 -1.67 -3.91
CA THR A 13 13.88 -0.67 -3.13
C THR A 13 14.39 -0.48 -1.72
N ARG A 14 15.10 -1.47 -1.16
CA ARG A 14 15.45 -1.56 0.27
C ARG A 14 14.23 -1.51 1.21
N LEU A 15 13.06 -1.89 0.69
CA LEU A 15 11.82 -2.04 1.45
C LEU A 15 11.52 -3.51 1.69
N THR A 16 10.79 -3.78 2.77
CA THR A 16 10.15 -5.06 3.02
C THR A 16 8.97 -5.27 2.08
N ALA A 17 8.54 -6.52 1.89
CA ALA A 17 7.34 -6.83 1.12
C ALA A 17 6.09 -6.12 1.66
N ALA A 18 5.97 -6.00 2.99
CA ALA A 18 4.87 -5.29 3.63
C ALA A 18 4.87 -3.79 3.28
N GLU A 19 6.04 -3.15 3.30
CA GLU A 19 6.17 -1.74 2.92
C GLU A 19 5.83 -1.52 1.43
N ILE A 20 6.27 -2.40 0.53
CA ILE A 20 5.88 -2.30 -0.89
C ILE A 20 4.37 -2.44 -1.07
N ILE A 21 3.75 -3.41 -0.39
CA ILE A 21 2.29 -3.60 -0.46
C ILE A 21 1.56 -2.36 0.08
N GLN A 22 2.09 -1.75 1.14
CA GLN A 22 1.55 -0.51 1.68
C GLN A 22 1.68 0.65 0.69
N GLU A 23 2.84 0.85 0.07
CA GLU A 23 3.05 1.87 -0.96
C GLU A 23 2.15 1.64 -2.17
N LEU A 24 1.93 0.38 -2.58
CA LEU A 24 0.98 0.04 -3.64
C LEU A 24 -0.47 0.40 -3.25
N ALA A 25 -0.88 0.09 -2.01
CA ALA A 25 -2.20 0.43 -1.51
C ALA A 25 -2.44 1.95 -1.50
N LEU A 26 -1.47 2.73 -1.04
CA LEU A 26 -1.52 4.20 -1.08
C LEU A 26 -1.61 4.71 -2.52
N ALA A 27 -0.76 4.21 -3.41
CA ALA A 27 -0.69 4.65 -4.79
C ALA A 27 -1.94 4.29 -5.62
N LEU A 28 -2.66 3.23 -5.25
CA LEU A 28 -3.94 2.85 -5.86
C LEU A 28 -5.13 3.62 -5.26
N PHE A 29 -5.11 3.90 -3.96
CA PHE A 29 -6.09 4.75 -3.31
C PHE A 29 -6.05 6.18 -3.88
N GLN A 30 -4.85 6.78 -3.97
CA GLN A 30 -4.64 8.12 -4.56
C GLN A 30 -5.14 8.28 -5.99
N ARG A 31 -5.22 7.18 -6.75
CA ARG A 31 -5.67 7.17 -8.14
C ARG A 31 -7.16 6.83 -8.28
N ASP A 32 -7.90 6.88 -7.17
CA ASP A 32 -9.30 6.48 -7.05
C ASP A 32 -9.58 5.06 -7.59
N LYS A 33 -8.59 4.16 -7.53
CA LYS A 33 -8.72 2.77 -8.01
C LYS A 33 -9.17 1.82 -6.92
N LEU A 34 -8.88 2.14 -5.66
CA LEU A 34 -9.33 1.39 -4.50
C LEU A 34 -10.06 2.31 -3.54
N THR A 35 -11.16 1.82 -2.98
CA THR A 35 -11.82 2.47 -1.84
C THR A 35 -10.94 2.34 -0.59
N LEU A 36 -11.22 3.16 0.44
CA LEU A 36 -10.51 3.10 1.72
C LEU A 36 -10.44 1.67 2.29
N GLY A 37 -11.57 0.95 2.29
CA GLY A 37 -11.64 -0.41 2.80
C GLY A 37 -10.92 -1.44 1.92
N GLN A 38 -10.78 -1.21 0.62
CA GLN A 38 -9.98 -2.07 -0.24
C GLN A 38 -8.48 -1.81 -0.05
N ALA A 39 -8.08 -0.55 0.02
CA ALA A 39 -6.69 -0.16 0.22
C ALA A 39 -6.17 -0.58 1.61
N SER A 40 -6.96 -0.41 2.68
CA SER A 40 -6.57 -0.86 4.01
C SER A 40 -6.38 -2.38 4.08
N ARG A 41 -7.25 -3.16 3.42
CA ARG A 41 -7.12 -4.62 3.33
C ARG A 41 -5.89 -5.03 2.53
N LEU A 42 -5.59 -4.35 1.42
CA LEU A 42 -4.37 -4.59 0.66
C LEU A 42 -3.14 -4.33 1.53
N ALA A 43 -3.12 -3.20 2.25
CA ALA A 43 -2.05 -2.85 3.17
C ALA A 43 -1.98 -3.71 4.45
N GLY A 44 -2.87 -4.69 4.62
CA GLY A 44 -2.87 -5.60 5.77
C GLY A 44 -3.19 -4.93 7.11
N MET A 45 -3.95 -3.83 7.11
CA MET A 45 -4.25 -3.05 8.31
C MET A 45 -5.73 -2.62 8.41
N SER A 46 -6.13 -2.15 9.59
CA SER A 46 -7.48 -1.60 9.79
C SER A 46 -7.68 -0.31 9.00
N GLN A 47 -8.94 0.03 8.68
CA GLN A 47 -9.26 1.28 8.00
C GLN A 47 -8.78 2.51 8.78
N TRP A 48 -8.87 2.47 10.11
CA TRP A 48 -8.40 3.56 10.97
C TRP A 48 -6.88 3.74 10.89
N GLN A 49 -6.10 2.66 10.92
CA GLN A 49 -4.64 2.72 10.72
C GLN A 49 -4.28 3.27 9.34
N PHE A 50 -5.02 2.86 8.31
CA PHE A 50 -4.80 3.36 6.96
C PHE A 50 -5.13 4.86 6.83
N GLN A 51 -6.19 5.34 7.48
CA GLN A 51 -6.48 6.78 7.55
C GLN A 51 -5.38 7.58 8.26
N GLN A 52 -4.84 7.07 9.37
CA GLN A 52 -3.70 7.68 10.05
C GLN A 52 -2.46 7.74 9.13
N LEU A 53 -2.22 6.67 8.37
CA LEU A 53 -1.14 6.62 7.38
C LEU A 53 -1.33 7.65 6.27
N LEU A 54 -2.54 7.77 5.70
CA LEU A 54 -2.88 8.79 4.71
C LEU A 54 -2.57 10.20 5.25
N GLY A 55 -3.01 10.49 6.48
CA GLY A 55 -2.72 11.74 7.17
C GLY A 55 -1.22 12.00 7.33
N SER A 56 -0.45 11.00 7.78
CA SER A 56 1.01 11.13 7.96
C SER A 56 1.77 11.41 6.65
N ARG A 57 1.20 11.02 5.51
CA ARG A 57 1.78 11.16 4.17
C ARG A 57 1.16 12.33 3.38
N ASN A 58 0.28 13.13 3.99
CA ASN A 58 -0.47 14.22 3.37
C ASN A 58 -1.25 13.78 2.12
N ILE A 59 -1.87 12.61 2.21
CA ILE A 59 -2.66 12.04 1.13
C ILE A 59 -4.13 12.34 1.41
N PRO A 60 -4.83 13.07 0.51
CA PRO A 60 -6.24 13.42 0.68
C PRO A 60 -7.17 12.20 0.62
#